data_AF-A0A4Y1QQD4-F1
#
_entry.id   AF-A0A4Y1QQD4-F1
#
_cell.length_a   1.000
_cell.length_b   1.000
_cell.length_c   1.000
_cell.angle_alpha   90.00
_cell.angle_beta   90.00
_cell.angle_gamma   90.00
#
_symmetry.space_group_name_H-M   'P 1'
#
loop_
_entity.id
_entity.type
_entity.pdbx_description
1 polymer ?
#
loop_
_entity_poly.entity_id
_entity_poly.type
_entity_poly.pdbx_seq_one_letter_code
_entity_poly.pdbx_strand_id
1 'polypeptide(L)'
;MWKKIHAEFCEKIPGTTRTEMALSSRWKVLNKELGKWRNALAKAMDNYRSGQNRTNEMIQAQMWFGATGGGKKSFTHHECWEVVKFCKRFVIIPTGPEVVLNETPLRDSMTSDSPLDSPMSQDSPIEKEPRPIGRKAAKAKKKGNSSNQNSQFLEEIARQNGIRIEMEQKRQEHELALDAQFAREREYLRKKDMDKTDQETMAMDTSHMSPETKQFWKLERRDVMRRRLFRDDGPSNTDWLNDGNH
;
A
#
# COMPACT_ATOMS: atom_id res chain seq x y z
N MET A 1 24.10 -8.57 33.81
CA MET A 1 23.40 -8.08 32.61
C MET A 1 22.47 -6.90 32.95
N TRP A 2 21.43 -7.07 33.75
CA TRP A 2 20.48 -6.00 34.09
C TRP A 2 21.11 -4.78 34.79
N LYS A 3 22.11 -4.97 35.65
CA LYS A 3 22.95 -3.89 36.21
C LYS A 3 23.52 -2.95 35.14
N LYS A 4 24.08 -3.52 34.07
CA LYS A 4 24.67 -2.73 32.96
C LYS A 4 23.59 -1.99 32.16
N ILE A 5 22.49 -2.70 31.84
CA ILE A 5 21.34 -2.11 31.12
C ILE A 5 20.72 -0.96 31.94
N HIS A 6 20.64 -1.12 33.26
CA HIS A 6 20.10 -0.09 34.15
C HIS A 6 21.04 1.13 34.25
N ALA A 7 22.35 0.92 34.32
CA ALA A 7 23.32 2.01 34.26
C ALA A 7 23.17 2.83 32.97
N GLU A 8 23.16 2.16 31.80
CA GLU A 8 22.95 2.82 30.50
C GLU A 8 21.58 3.53 30.43
N PHE A 9 20.55 2.95 31.05
CA PHE A 9 19.21 3.54 31.10
C PHE A 9 19.18 4.82 31.94
N CYS A 10 19.88 4.84 33.08
CA CYS A 10 20.01 6.02 33.93
C CYS A 10 20.86 7.13 33.29
N GLU A 11 21.88 6.78 32.52
CA GLU A 11 22.66 7.75 31.73
C GLU A 11 21.81 8.43 30.65
N LYS A 12 21.00 7.64 29.93
CA LYS A 12 20.15 8.16 28.84
C LYS A 12 18.92 8.92 29.35
N ILE A 13 18.42 8.58 30.53
CA ILE A 13 17.26 9.22 31.15
C ILE A 13 17.62 9.66 32.58
N PRO A 14 18.28 10.82 32.71
CA PRO A 14 18.62 11.37 34.02
C PRO A 14 17.38 11.58 34.88
N GLY A 15 17.46 11.25 36.18
CA GLY A 15 16.38 11.46 37.14
C GLY A 15 15.33 10.33 37.20
N THR A 16 15.53 9.21 36.50
CA THR A 16 14.62 8.07 36.56
C THR A 16 14.73 7.31 37.90
N THR A 17 13.59 7.03 38.54
CA THR A 17 13.49 6.24 39.78
C THR A 17 13.31 4.74 39.52
N ARG A 18 13.38 4.30 38.25
CA ARG A 18 13.14 2.90 37.87
C ARG A 18 14.31 2.03 38.33
N THR A 19 13.97 0.91 38.97
CA THR A 19 14.95 -0.08 39.44
C THR A 19 15.27 -1.13 38.37
N GLU A 20 16.38 -1.84 38.53
CA GLU A 20 16.75 -3.00 37.70
C GLU A 20 15.63 -4.06 37.63
N MET A 21 14.97 -4.30 38.77
CA MET A 21 13.85 -5.24 38.87
C MET A 21 12.65 -4.77 38.05
N ALA A 22 12.36 -3.47 38.04
CA ALA A 22 11.28 -2.90 37.24
C ALA A 22 11.56 -3.06 35.73
N LEU A 23 12.80 -2.79 35.29
CA LEU A 23 13.20 -2.95 33.89
C LEU A 23 13.12 -4.43 33.45
N SER A 24 13.67 -5.34 34.24
CA SER A 24 13.65 -6.78 33.91
C SER A 24 12.23 -7.35 33.87
N SER A 25 11.37 -6.96 34.83
CA SER A 25 9.96 -7.36 34.85
C SER A 25 9.21 -6.82 33.63
N ARG A 26 9.41 -5.54 33.28
CA ARG A 26 8.78 -4.93 32.11
C ARG A 26 9.23 -5.59 30.81
N TRP A 27 10.52 -5.88 30.68
CA TRP A 27 11.06 -6.61 29.54
C TRP A 27 10.43 -7.99 29.40
N LYS A 28 10.25 -8.74 30.49
CA LYS A 28 9.60 -10.06 30.45
C LYS A 28 8.21 -10.00 29.83
N VAL A 29 7.41 -8.99 30.21
CA VAL A 29 6.07 -8.77 29.64
C VAL A 29 6.18 -8.40 28.16
N LEU A 30 6.96 -7.38 27.82
CA LEU A 30 7.13 -6.88 26.46
C LEU A 30 7.64 -7.97 25.51
N ASN A 31 8.65 -8.73 25.93
CA ASN A 31 9.24 -9.83 25.18
C ASN A 31 8.21 -10.94 24.87
N LYS A 32 7.28 -11.21 25.78
CA LYS A 32 6.17 -12.14 25.54
C LYS A 32 5.21 -11.58 24.49
N GLU A 33 4.90 -10.30 24.53
CA GLU A 33 4.01 -9.65 23.56
C GLU A 33 4.62 -9.60 22.17
N LEU A 34 5.91 -9.24 22.07
CA LEU A 34 6.68 -9.24 20.83
C LEU A 34 6.72 -10.64 20.20
N GLY A 35 6.85 -11.69 21.02
CA GLY A 35 6.79 -13.07 20.54
C GLY A 35 5.41 -13.45 19.97
N LYS A 36 4.33 -13.02 20.62
CA LYS A 36 2.96 -13.21 20.09
C LYS A 36 2.75 -12.45 18.79
N TRP A 37 3.23 -11.21 18.72
CA TRP A 37 3.16 -10.38 17.53
C TRP A 37 3.92 -10.98 16.36
N ARG A 38 5.15 -11.48 16.59
CA ARG A 38 5.91 -12.25 15.59
C ARG A 38 5.10 -13.41 15.02
N ASN A 39 4.47 -14.21 15.88
CA ASN A 39 3.66 -15.35 15.43
C ASN A 39 2.42 -14.92 14.64
N ALA A 40 1.83 -13.78 14.98
CA ALA A 40 0.70 -13.21 14.25
C ALA A 40 1.12 -12.69 12.87
N LEU A 41 2.29 -12.06 12.76
CA LEU A 41 2.88 -11.65 11.48
C LEU A 41 3.23 -12.85 10.61
N ALA A 42 3.84 -13.89 11.16
CA ALA A 42 4.15 -15.11 10.41
C ALA A 42 2.86 -15.71 9.80
N LYS A 43 1.78 -15.80 10.58
CA LYS A 43 0.47 -16.25 10.07
C LYS A 43 -0.10 -15.32 9.01
N ALA A 44 0.08 -14.00 9.13
CA ALA A 44 -0.38 -13.06 8.12
C ALA A 44 0.40 -13.24 6.80
N MET A 45 1.71 -13.47 6.89
CA MET A 45 2.57 -13.73 5.74
C MET A 45 2.24 -15.06 5.05
N ASP A 46 1.95 -16.12 5.81
CA ASP A 46 1.55 -17.42 5.25
C ASP A 46 0.20 -17.36 4.50
N ASN A 47 -0.64 -16.36 4.80
CA ASN A 47 -1.94 -16.15 4.16
C ASN A 47 -1.90 -15.14 3.01
N TYR A 48 -0.72 -14.81 2.49
CA TYR A 48 -0.54 -13.84 1.42
C TYR A 48 -1.31 -14.23 0.16
N ARG A 49 -2.18 -13.33 -0.32
CA ARG A 49 -2.89 -13.45 -1.59
C ARG A 49 -2.33 -12.45 -2.59
N SER A 50 -2.21 -12.84 -3.86
CA SER A 50 -1.71 -11.97 -4.94
C SER A 50 -2.44 -10.63 -4.96
N GLY A 51 -1.69 -9.53 -4.94
CA GLY A 51 -2.20 -8.15 -4.91
C GLY A 51 -2.28 -7.49 -3.52
N GLN A 52 -1.77 -8.11 -2.45
CA GLN A 52 -1.81 -7.50 -1.10
C GLN A 52 -0.64 -6.55 -0.82
N ASN A 53 -0.96 -5.34 -0.36
CA ASN A 53 0.02 -4.34 0.08
C ASN A 53 0.46 -4.55 1.54
N ARG A 54 1.55 -3.86 1.95
CA ARG A 54 2.10 -3.91 3.32
C ARG A 54 1.07 -3.56 4.40
N THR A 55 0.17 -2.63 4.10
CA THR A 55 -0.92 -2.22 4.99
C THR A 55 -1.87 -3.39 5.29
N ASN A 56 -2.16 -4.21 4.29
CA ASN A 56 -3.04 -5.35 4.42
C ASN A 56 -2.41 -6.49 5.24
N GLU A 57 -1.09 -6.69 5.15
CA GLU A 57 -0.35 -7.62 6.01
C GLU A 57 -0.45 -7.20 7.50
N MET A 58 -0.29 -5.90 7.79
CA MET A 58 -0.42 -5.38 9.16
C MET A 58 -1.84 -5.55 9.73
N ILE A 59 -2.87 -5.34 8.90
CA ILE A 59 -4.27 -5.56 9.30
C ILE A 59 -4.49 -7.03 9.66
N GLN A 60 -4.03 -7.95 8.80
CA GLN A 60 -4.12 -9.38 9.06
C GLN A 60 -3.37 -9.78 10.33
N ALA A 61 -2.16 -9.26 10.53
CA ALA A 61 -1.37 -9.53 11.74
C ALA A 61 -2.08 -9.03 13.00
N GLN A 62 -2.74 -7.86 12.96
CA GLN A 62 -3.51 -7.34 14.07
C GLN A 62 -4.73 -8.22 14.40
N MET A 63 -5.43 -8.70 13.37
CA MET A 63 -6.53 -9.66 13.54
C MET A 63 -6.04 -10.96 14.18
N TRP A 64 -4.95 -11.54 13.68
CA TRP A 64 -4.36 -12.75 14.24
C TRP A 64 -3.88 -12.56 15.69
N PHE A 65 -3.31 -11.40 15.99
CA PHE A 65 -2.89 -11.04 17.35
C PHE A 65 -4.08 -10.95 18.30
N GLY A 66 -5.17 -10.28 17.90
CA GLY A 66 -6.39 -10.16 18.70
C GLY A 66 -7.09 -11.50 18.94
N ALA A 67 -7.19 -12.34 17.89
CA ALA A 67 -7.82 -13.66 17.97
C ALA A 67 -7.06 -14.63 18.91
N THR A 68 -5.72 -14.53 18.94
CA THR A 68 -4.85 -15.39 19.77
C THR A 68 -4.49 -14.75 21.12
N GLY A 69 -4.86 -13.48 21.32
CA GLY A 69 -4.24 -12.56 22.29
C GLY A 69 -4.69 -12.67 23.74
N GLY A 70 -5.70 -13.50 24.08
CA GLY A 70 -6.13 -13.74 25.46
C GLY A 70 -6.59 -12.48 26.22
N GLY A 71 -7.20 -11.52 25.52
CA GLY A 71 -7.81 -10.32 26.12
C GLY A 71 -7.30 -8.98 25.60
N LYS A 72 -6.14 -8.94 24.92
CA LYS A 72 -5.67 -7.73 24.23
C LYS A 72 -6.17 -7.71 22.78
N LYS A 73 -6.81 -6.60 22.40
CA LYS A 73 -7.50 -6.44 21.12
C LYS A 73 -6.58 -5.99 19.98
N SER A 74 -5.44 -5.38 20.31
CA SER A 74 -4.49 -4.82 19.36
C SER A 74 -3.07 -4.87 19.92
N PHE A 75 -2.07 -5.04 19.05
CA PHE A 75 -0.69 -4.77 19.38
C PHE A 75 -0.43 -3.26 19.34
N THR A 76 0.30 -2.74 20.32
CA THR A 76 0.55 -1.30 20.49
C THR A 76 2.03 -0.93 20.49
N HIS A 77 2.93 -1.90 20.66
CA HIS A 77 4.37 -1.67 20.82
C HIS A 77 5.12 -1.73 19.49
N HIS A 78 4.63 -0.99 18.47
CA HIS A 78 5.19 -0.99 17.11
C HIS A 78 6.64 -0.49 17.06
N GLU A 79 6.96 0.60 17.75
CA GLU A 79 8.34 1.13 17.80
C GLU A 79 9.32 0.09 18.41
N CYS A 80 8.90 -0.61 19.46
CA CYS A 80 9.70 -1.68 20.05
C CYS A 80 9.90 -2.85 19.07
N TRP A 81 8.89 -3.14 18.25
CA TRP A 81 8.96 -4.18 17.24
C TRP A 81 9.98 -3.85 16.15
N GLU A 82 10.00 -2.61 15.66
CA GLU A 82 10.94 -2.17 14.63
C GLU A 82 12.41 -2.36 15.05
N VAL A 83 12.71 -2.19 16.34
CA VAL A 83 14.05 -2.42 16.90
C VAL A 83 14.42 -3.90 16.96
N VAL A 84 13.47 -4.80 17.27
CA VAL A 84 13.78 -6.21 17.55
C VAL A 84 13.55 -7.16 16.38
N LYS A 85 12.83 -6.75 15.32
CA LYS A 85 12.33 -7.64 14.25
C LYS A 85 13.43 -8.41 13.52
N PHE A 86 14.64 -7.88 13.47
CA PHE A 86 15.81 -8.54 12.84
C PHE A 86 16.68 -9.34 13.82
N CYS A 87 16.37 -9.33 15.12
CA CYS A 87 17.08 -10.15 16.08
C CYS A 87 16.76 -11.63 15.87
N LYS A 88 17.75 -12.52 16.09
CA LYS A 88 17.64 -13.99 15.90
C LYS A 88 16.38 -14.63 16.50
N ARG A 89 15.87 -14.08 17.61
CA ARG A 89 14.66 -14.58 18.29
C ARG A 89 13.35 -14.18 17.60
N PHE A 90 13.34 -13.04 16.91
CA PHE A 90 12.13 -12.43 16.37
C PHE A 90 12.07 -12.41 14.84
N VAL A 91 13.17 -12.77 14.17
CA VAL A 91 13.17 -12.94 12.72
C VAL A 91 12.07 -13.94 12.30
N ILE A 92 11.36 -13.57 11.24
CA ILE A 92 10.35 -14.41 10.60
C ILE A 92 10.99 -14.89 9.30
N ILE A 93 11.11 -16.20 9.15
CA ILE A 93 11.59 -16.82 7.92
C ILE A 93 10.34 -17.24 7.14
N PRO A 94 10.07 -16.64 5.96
CA PRO A 94 8.94 -17.06 5.13
C PRO A 94 9.08 -18.54 4.81
N THR A 95 8.04 -19.32 5.10
CA THR A 95 8.01 -20.75 4.81
C THR A 95 7.15 -20.96 3.56
N GLY A 96 7.70 -20.64 2.38
CA GLY A 96 7.04 -20.89 1.10
C GLY A 96 7.92 -20.53 -0.09
N PRO A 97 7.90 -21.32 -1.18
CA PRO A 97 8.63 -20.98 -2.40
C PRO A 97 8.02 -19.72 -3.05
N GLU A 98 8.89 -18.86 -3.58
CA GLU A 98 8.53 -17.69 -4.38
C GLU A 98 7.76 -18.17 -5.62
N VAL A 99 6.44 -17.97 -5.64
CA VAL A 99 5.60 -18.29 -6.80
C VAL A 99 5.88 -17.25 -7.87
N VAL A 100 6.88 -17.52 -8.70
CA VAL A 100 7.12 -16.79 -9.95
C VAL A 100 5.98 -17.17 -10.90
N LEU A 101 5.07 -16.24 -11.15
CA LEU A 101 3.98 -16.44 -12.11
C LEU A 101 4.55 -16.48 -13.52
N ASN A 102 4.57 -17.67 -14.12
CA ASN A 102 4.70 -17.81 -15.57
C ASN A 102 3.33 -17.54 -16.19
N GLU A 103 3.22 -16.45 -16.95
CA GLU A 103 2.03 -16.11 -17.73
C GLU A 103 1.82 -17.15 -18.83
N THR A 104 0.60 -17.70 -18.95
CA THR A 104 0.15 -18.41 -20.16
C THR A 104 -1.32 -18.08 -20.46
N PRO A 105 -1.71 -18.03 -21.75
CA PRO A 105 -2.74 -17.11 -22.25
C PRO A 105 -4.14 -17.72 -22.32
N LEU A 106 -5.12 -16.81 -22.23
CA LEU A 106 -6.56 -16.95 -22.43
C LEU A 106 -6.92 -17.78 -23.68
N ARG A 107 -7.78 -18.79 -23.54
CA ARG A 107 -8.60 -19.31 -24.65
C ARG A 107 -10.04 -19.52 -24.22
N ASP A 108 -10.91 -18.76 -24.87
CA ASP A 108 -12.36 -18.94 -24.95
C ASP A 108 -12.73 -20.22 -25.70
N SER A 109 -13.85 -20.84 -25.32
CA SER A 109 -14.77 -21.51 -26.25
C SER A 109 -16.11 -21.85 -25.58
N MET A 110 -17.19 -21.29 -26.13
CA MET A 110 -18.60 -21.60 -25.87
C MET A 110 -19.03 -22.89 -26.63
N THR A 111 -20.03 -23.63 -26.11
CA THR A 111 -21.26 -24.08 -26.81
C THR A 111 -22.14 -25.04 -25.95
N SER A 112 -23.46 -24.78 -25.99
CA SER A 112 -24.71 -25.59 -25.77
C SER A 112 -24.61 -27.14 -25.71
N ASP A 113 -25.52 -27.92 -25.11
CA ASP A 113 -27.00 -27.84 -25.15
C ASP A 113 -27.68 -28.74 -24.06
N SER A 114 -28.92 -28.44 -23.65
CA SER A 114 -29.78 -29.30 -22.77
C SER A 114 -30.68 -30.25 -23.58
N PRO A 115 -31.40 -31.23 -22.98
CA PRO A 115 -32.85 -31.01 -22.78
C PRO A 115 -33.54 -31.72 -21.58
N LEU A 116 -34.77 -31.24 -21.35
CA LEU A 116 -35.89 -31.56 -20.43
C LEU A 116 -36.13 -33.04 -20.02
N ASP A 117 -36.67 -33.28 -18.81
CA ASP A 117 -38.12 -33.51 -18.57
C ASP A 117 -38.46 -33.77 -17.07
N SER A 118 -39.67 -33.40 -16.63
CA SER A 118 -40.28 -33.62 -15.30
C SER A 118 -41.75 -33.97 -15.53
N PRO A 119 -42.44 -34.86 -14.76
CA PRO A 119 -43.01 -34.44 -13.46
C PRO A 119 -43.35 -35.54 -12.40
N MET A 120 -43.41 -35.07 -11.14
CA MET A 120 -44.24 -35.43 -9.96
C MET A 120 -44.78 -36.87 -9.71
N SER A 121 -44.57 -37.36 -8.48
CA SER A 121 -45.59 -38.09 -7.67
C SER A 121 -45.26 -38.03 -6.17
N GLN A 122 -46.27 -37.73 -5.34
CA GLN A 122 -46.25 -37.71 -3.87
C GLN A 122 -46.56 -39.10 -3.30
N ASP A 123 -45.94 -39.49 -2.17
CA ASP A 123 -46.66 -40.19 -1.10
C ASP A 123 -45.95 -40.11 0.28
N SER A 124 -46.63 -39.41 1.20
CA SER A 124 -46.81 -39.59 2.66
C SER A 124 -45.65 -39.80 3.68
N PRO A 125 -45.88 -39.40 4.96
CA PRO A 125 -44.85 -39.00 5.93
C PRO A 125 -44.44 -40.11 6.92
N ILE A 126 -43.13 -40.22 7.19
CA ILE A 126 -42.60 -41.07 8.27
C ILE A 126 -42.37 -40.24 9.53
N GLU A 127 -43.13 -40.55 10.59
CA GLU A 127 -42.88 -40.09 11.96
C GLU A 127 -41.54 -40.63 12.47
N LYS A 128 -40.69 -39.75 13.02
CA LYS A 128 -39.62 -40.12 13.95
C LYS A 128 -39.64 -39.14 15.12
N GLU A 129 -39.83 -39.70 16.32
CA GLU A 129 -39.97 -38.98 17.58
C GLU A 129 -38.82 -37.99 17.84
N PRO A 130 -39.13 -36.78 18.38
CA PRO A 130 -38.11 -35.83 18.78
C PRO A 130 -37.42 -36.26 20.09
N ARG A 131 -36.10 -36.41 20.04
CA ARG A 131 -35.25 -36.66 21.21
C ARG A 131 -35.43 -35.56 22.27
N PRO A 132 -35.42 -35.90 23.57
CA PRO A 132 -35.76 -34.98 24.64
C PRO A 132 -34.80 -33.78 24.75
N ILE A 133 -35.40 -32.62 24.98
CA ILE A 133 -34.76 -31.31 25.05
C ILE A 133 -33.87 -31.21 26.31
N GLY A 134 -32.58 -30.96 26.11
CA GLY A 134 -31.63 -30.76 27.20
C GLY A 134 -31.88 -29.44 27.94
N ARG A 135 -32.28 -29.53 29.21
CA ARG A 135 -32.42 -28.38 30.12
C ARG A 135 -31.06 -27.76 30.47
N LYS A 136 -30.64 -26.72 29.73
CA LYS A 136 -29.81 -25.60 30.25
C LYS A 136 -30.16 -24.27 29.59
N ALA A 137 -31.45 -24.01 29.39
CA ALA A 137 -31.99 -22.67 29.13
C ALA A 137 -32.55 -22.08 30.43
N ALA A 138 -31.67 -21.76 31.39
CA ALA A 138 -32.06 -21.05 32.62
C ALA A 138 -30.91 -20.20 33.21
N LYS A 139 -30.17 -19.49 32.35
CA LYS A 139 -29.39 -18.30 32.72
C LYS A 139 -29.42 -17.27 31.59
N ALA A 140 -30.62 -16.91 31.13
CA ALA A 140 -30.82 -15.80 30.21
C ALA A 140 -31.64 -14.69 30.87
N LYS A 141 -31.26 -14.26 32.08
CA LYS A 141 -31.69 -12.97 32.65
C LYS A 141 -30.53 -12.29 33.38
N LYS A 142 -29.66 -11.65 32.60
CA LYS A 142 -28.92 -10.45 33.01
C LYS A 142 -28.55 -9.64 31.76
N LYS A 143 -29.55 -9.05 31.11
CA LYS A 143 -29.32 -8.04 30.06
C LYS A 143 -29.05 -6.72 30.79
N GLY A 144 -27.77 -6.48 31.09
CA GLY A 144 -27.28 -5.26 31.73
C GLY A 144 -26.05 -4.72 31.01
N ASN A 145 -26.22 -3.57 30.36
CA ASN A 145 -25.24 -2.57 29.92
C ASN A 145 -23.98 -2.93 29.07
N SER A 146 -23.61 -4.19 28.83
CA SER A 146 -22.30 -4.49 28.20
C SER A 146 -22.22 -4.33 26.66
N SER A 147 -23.36 -4.20 25.97
CA SER A 147 -23.40 -4.06 24.51
C SER A 147 -22.86 -2.71 24.02
N ASN A 148 -22.97 -1.66 24.84
CA ASN A 148 -22.64 -0.28 24.44
C ASN A 148 -21.11 -0.06 24.42
N GLN A 149 -20.37 -0.65 25.36
CA GLN A 149 -18.92 -0.49 25.42
C GLN A 149 -18.15 -1.18 24.30
N ASN A 150 -18.64 -2.32 23.81
CA ASN A 150 -17.98 -3.02 22.69
C ASN A 150 -18.22 -2.29 21.36
N SER A 151 -19.40 -1.69 21.15
CA SER A 151 -19.66 -0.91 19.93
C SER A 151 -18.83 0.38 19.92
N GLN A 152 -18.78 1.11 21.04
CA GLN A 152 -17.94 2.30 21.19
C GLN A 152 -16.45 2.01 20.94
N PHE A 153 -15.97 0.84 21.35
CA PHE A 153 -14.59 0.45 21.11
C PHE A 153 -14.28 0.15 19.63
N LEU A 154 -15.21 -0.51 18.92
CA LEU A 154 -15.05 -0.77 17.49
C LEU A 154 -15.11 0.53 16.67
N GLU A 155 -15.97 1.46 17.09
CA GLU A 155 -16.10 2.79 16.50
C GLU A 155 -14.84 3.64 16.73
N GLU A 156 -14.26 3.60 17.94
CA GLU A 156 -13.00 4.29 18.24
C GLU A 156 -11.80 3.72 17.45
N ILE A 157 -11.76 2.40 17.21
CA ILE A 157 -10.77 1.81 16.29
C ILE A 157 -10.96 2.32 14.87
N ALA A 158 -12.20 2.34 14.37
CA ALA A 158 -12.49 2.83 13.03
C ALA A 158 -12.09 4.31 12.88
N ARG A 159 -12.38 5.14 13.89
CA ARG A 159 -12.00 6.55 13.95
C ARG A 159 -10.49 6.76 13.96
N GLN A 160 -9.76 6.05 14.81
CA GLN A 160 -8.30 6.14 14.86
C GLN A 160 -7.63 5.66 13.57
N ASN A 161 -8.18 4.63 12.94
CA ASN A 161 -7.71 4.17 11.63
C ASN A 161 -7.99 5.20 10.54
N GLY A 162 -9.17 5.84 10.54
CA GLY A 162 -9.49 6.93 9.62
C GLY A 162 -8.50 8.08 9.71
N ILE A 163 -8.20 8.55 10.92
CA ILE A 163 -7.21 9.62 11.15
C ILE A 163 -5.82 9.19 10.66
N ARG A 164 -5.42 7.94 10.91
CA ARG A 164 -4.10 7.44 10.49
C ARG A 164 -4.00 7.31 8.97
N ILE A 165 -5.07 6.88 8.30
CA ILE A 165 -5.14 6.80 6.82
C ILE A 165 -5.09 8.20 6.23
N GLU A 166 -5.83 9.16 6.79
CA GLU A 166 -5.82 10.55 6.31
C GLU A 166 -4.44 11.20 6.47
N MET A 167 -3.76 10.99 7.60
CA MET A 167 -2.40 11.51 7.82
C MET A 167 -1.37 10.86 6.88
N GLU A 168 -1.49 9.57 6.62
CA GLU A 168 -0.67 8.85 5.64
C GLU A 168 -0.88 9.39 4.24
N GLN A 169 -2.13 9.59 3.85
CA GLN A 169 -2.51 10.15 2.56
C GLN A 169 -1.97 11.58 2.40
N LYS A 170 -2.13 12.45 3.39
CA LYS A 170 -1.55 13.80 3.37
C LYS A 170 -0.03 13.79 3.23
N ARG A 171 0.65 12.83 3.85
CA ARG A 171 2.10 12.68 3.71
C ARG A 171 2.48 12.26 2.29
N GLN A 172 1.77 11.30 1.71
CA GLN A 172 2.00 10.83 0.33
C GLN A 172 1.69 11.93 -0.69
N GLU A 173 0.60 12.68 -0.49
CA GLU A 173 0.25 13.83 -1.33
C GLU A 173 1.32 14.92 -1.26
N HIS A 174 1.87 15.19 -0.07
CA HIS A 174 2.96 16.14 0.09
C HIS A 174 4.25 15.69 -0.61
N GLU A 175 4.61 14.42 -0.48
CA GLU A 175 5.77 13.82 -1.17
C GLU A 175 5.60 13.88 -2.69
N LEU A 176 4.43 13.47 -3.20
CA LEU A 176 4.10 13.55 -4.63
C LEU A 176 4.10 15.00 -5.13
N ALA A 177 3.67 15.96 -4.32
CA ALA A 177 3.70 17.38 -4.66
C ALA A 177 5.14 17.91 -4.81
N LEU A 178 6.06 17.46 -3.95
CA LEU A 178 7.49 17.80 -4.08
C LEU A 178 8.08 17.19 -5.35
N ASP A 179 7.80 15.91 -5.61
CA ASP A 179 8.26 15.25 -6.83
C ASP A 179 7.72 15.93 -8.10
N ALA A 180 6.45 16.33 -8.09
CA ALA A 180 5.84 17.07 -9.18
C ALA A 180 6.48 18.46 -9.37
N GLN A 181 6.84 19.16 -8.28
CA GLN A 181 7.59 20.42 -8.38
C GLN A 181 8.97 20.20 -8.99
N PHE A 182 9.69 19.18 -8.54
CA PHE A 182 11.02 18.86 -9.06
C PHE A 182 10.96 18.44 -10.54
N ALA A 183 9.94 17.68 -10.94
CA ALA A 183 9.69 17.35 -12.35
C ALA A 183 9.44 18.60 -13.19
N ARG A 184 8.56 19.51 -12.73
CA ARG A 184 8.29 20.79 -13.41
C ARG A 184 9.54 21.65 -13.55
N GLU A 185 10.38 21.74 -12.51
CA GLU A 185 11.61 22.53 -12.56
C GLU A 185 12.59 21.96 -13.60
N ARG A 186 12.76 20.64 -13.66
CA ARG A 186 13.61 20.00 -14.68
C ARG A 186 13.07 20.21 -16.10
N GLU A 187 11.75 20.14 -16.29
CA GLU A 187 11.13 20.43 -17.58
C GLU A 187 11.30 21.89 -17.98
N TYR A 188 11.15 22.81 -17.04
CA TYR A 188 11.38 24.23 -17.26
C TYR A 188 12.83 24.52 -17.67
N LEU A 189 13.80 23.93 -16.98
CA LEU A 189 15.22 24.03 -17.33
C LEU A 189 15.50 23.47 -18.74
N ARG A 190 14.99 22.27 -19.05
CA ARG A 190 15.13 21.69 -20.40
C ARG A 190 14.51 22.58 -21.47
N LYS A 191 13.33 23.14 -21.20
CA LYS A 191 12.66 24.04 -22.14
C LYS A 191 13.47 25.32 -22.35
N LYS A 192 13.98 25.91 -21.27
CA LYS A 192 14.84 27.09 -21.31
C LYS A 192 16.13 26.86 -22.10
N ASP A 193 16.78 25.72 -21.89
CA ASP A 193 18.00 25.35 -22.63
C ASP A 193 17.72 25.20 -24.12
N MET A 194 16.62 24.53 -24.46
CA MET A 194 16.18 24.37 -25.83
C MET A 194 15.82 25.72 -26.48
N ASP A 195 15.07 26.59 -25.80
CA ASP A 195 14.72 27.92 -26.30
C ASP A 195 15.96 28.79 -26.55
N LYS A 196 16.98 28.65 -25.68
CA LYS A 196 18.29 29.29 -25.85
C LYS A 196 19.00 28.76 -27.09
N THR A 197 19.09 27.44 -27.28
CA THR A 197 19.73 26.86 -28.48
C THR A 197 19.01 27.24 -29.78
N ASP A 198 17.69 27.30 -29.75
CA ASP A 198 16.86 27.77 -30.87
C ASP A 198 17.15 29.26 -31.15
N GLN A 199 17.25 30.10 -30.11
CA GLN A 199 17.58 31.52 -30.27
C GLN A 199 18.97 31.72 -30.87
N GLU A 200 19.98 30.99 -30.41
CA GLU A 200 21.34 31.02 -30.96
C GLU A 200 21.35 30.61 -32.44
N THR A 201 20.58 29.58 -32.81
CA THR A 201 20.41 29.12 -34.19
C THR A 201 19.78 30.19 -35.09
N MET A 202 18.76 30.90 -34.58
CA MET A 202 18.10 31.97 -35.32
C MET A 202 18.98 33.22 -35.45
N ALA A 203 19.80 33.52 -34.44
CA ALA A 203 20.67 34.70 -34.38
C ALA A 203 22.03 34.53 -35.08
N MET A 204 22.43 33.30 -35.41
CA MET A 204 23.72 33.01 -36.04
C MET A 204 23.93 33.83 -37.34
N ASP A 205 24.96 34.67 -37.43
CA ASP A 205 25.27 35.37 -38.68
C ASP A 205 25.93 34.43 -39.69
N THR A 206 25.38 34.36 -40.90
CA THR A 206 25.87 33.48 -41.98
C THR A 206 26.48 34.24 -43.14
N SER A 207 26.58 35.57 -43.08
CA SER A 207 27.06 36.44 -44.17
C SER A 207 28.43 36.00 -44.74
N HIS A 208 29.36 35.66 -43.84
CA HIS A 208 30.76 35.33 -44.12
C HIS A 208 31.03 33.83 -44.36
N MET A 209 29.98 32.98 -44.39
CA MET A 209 30.12 31.52 -44.51
C MET A 209 30.06 31.02 -45.97
N SER A 210 30.52 29.77 -46.21
CA SER A 210 30.43 29.11 -47.52
C SER A 210 28.97 28.84 -47.94
N PRO A 211 28.69 28.64 -49.24
CA PRO A 211 27.35 28.33 -49.73
C PRO A 211 26.71 27.11 -49.04
N GLU A 212 27.48 26.06 -48.78
CA GLU A 212 27.02 24.81 -48.16
C GLU A 212 26.63 25.05 -46.70
N THR A 213 27.46 25.77 -45.94
CA THR A 213 27.18 26.14 -44.55
C THR A 213 25.97 27.08 -44.45
N LYS A 214 25.80 28.00 -45.42
CA LYS A 214 24.59 28.84 -45.52
C LYS A 214 23.32 28.02 -45.72
N GLN A 215 23.36 26.96 -46.52
CA GLN A 215 22.21 26.07 -46.72
C GLN A 215 21.89 25.26 -45.46
N PHE A 216 22.92 24.77 -44.76
CA PHE A 216 22.76 24.08 -43.47
C PHE A 216 21.97 24.94 -42.47
N TRP A 217 22.41 26.18 -42.21
CA TRP A 217 21.73 27.07 -41.27
C TRP A 217 20.31 27.47 -41.72
N LYS A 218 20.05 27.54 -43.03
CA LYS A 218 18.68 27.76 -43.55
C LYS A 218 17.75 26.59 -43.21
N LEU A 219 18.23 25.35 -43.28
CA LEU A 219 17.47 24.17 -42.89
C LEU A 219 17.26 24.13 -41.38
N GLU A 220 18.30 24.41 -40.59
CA GLU A 220 18.23 24.37 -39.13
C GLU A 220 17.25 25.42 -38.58
N ARG A 221 17.28 26.66 -39.10
CA ARG A 221 16.29 27.68 -38.74
C ARG A 221 14.87 27.29 -39.11
N ARG A 222 14.68 26.59 -40.23
CA ARG A 222 13.37 26.07 -40.64
C ARG A 222 12.87 25.00 -39.67
N ASP A 223 13.75 24.12 -39.20
CA ASP A 223 13.41 23.13 -38.17
C ASP A 223 13.05 23.79 -36.83
N VAL A 224 13.83 24.79 -36.39
CA VAL A 224 13.51 25.58 -35.19
C VAL A 224 12.12 26.21 -35.29
N MET A 225 11.81 26.87 -36.41
CA MET A 225 10.49 27.46 -36.64
C MET A 225 9.40 26.38 -36.59
N ARG A 226 9.62 25.24 -37.26
CA ARG A 226 8.70 24.09 -37.23
C ARG A 226 8.44 23.62 -35.79
N ARG A 227 9.48 23.36 -35.00
CA ARG A 227 9.36 22.90 -33.61
C ARG A 227 8.66 23.90 -32.71
N ARG A 228 8.77 25.21 -32.99
CA ARG A 228 8.05 26.26 -32.25
C ARG A 228 6.57 26.33 -32.65
N LEU A 229 6.29 26.28 -33.95
CA LEU A 229 4.92 26.27 -34.50
C LEU A 229 4.08 25.08 -33.98
N PHE A 230 4.65 23.86 -33.94
CA PHE A 230 3.94 22.68 -33.44
C PHE A 230 3.93 22.53 -31.90
N ARG A 231 4.50 23.47 -31.14
CA ARG A 231 4.45 23.47 -29.66
C ARG A 231 3.23 24.21 -29.10
N ASP A 232 2.66 25.14 -29.85
CA ASP A 232 1.50 25.93 -29.41
C ASP A 232 0.15 25.33 -29.85
N ASP A 233 0.14 24.44 -30.84
CA ASP A 233 -1.07 23.74 -31.29
C ASP A 233 -1.11 22.29 -30.76
N GLY A 234 -1.88 22.08 -29.69
CA GLY A 234 -2.52 20.78 -29.44
C GLY A 234 -3.33 20.33 -30.67
N PRO A 235 -3.68 19.03 -30.82
CA PRO A 235 -3.89 18.40 -32.11
C PRO A 235 -5.00 19.08 -32.91
N SER A 236 -4.62 20.03 -33.76
CA SER A 236 -5.48 20.61 -34.77
C SER A 236 -5.08 20.00 -36.11
N ASN A 237 -5.76 18.92 -36.42
CA ASN A 237 -5.83 18.39 -37.77
C ASN A 237 -6.39 19.49 -38.69
N THR A 238 -5.57 20.06 -39.57
CA THR A 238 -6.07 20.67 -40.82
C THR A 238 -4.98 20.65 -41.90
N ASP A 239 -5.30 19.88 -42.95
CA ASP A 239 -4.97 20.06 -44.36
C ASP A 239 -3.92 21.11 -44.72
N TRP A 240 -2.73 20.64 -45.12
CA TRP A 240 -1.84 21.39 -46.02
C TRP A 240 -1.39 20.55 -47.23
N LEU A 241 -2.11 19.46 -47.54
CA LEU A 241 -1.97 18.74 -48.80
C LEU A 241 -3.02 19.19 -49.82
N ASN A 242 -3.08 20.49 -50.09
CA ASN A 242 -3.55 20.95 -51.39
C ASN A 242 -3.11 22.40 -51.60
N ASP A 243 -2.06 22.60 -52.38
CA ASP A 243 -1.99 23.71 -53.33
C ASP A 243 -0.72 23.57 -54.17
N GLY A 244 -0.93 23.28 -55.45
CA GLY A 244 0.15 23.21 -56.43
C GLY A 244 -0.18 22.47 -57.71
N ASN A 245 -1.34 22.72 -58.32
CA ASN A 245 -1.48 22.55 -59.77
C ASN A 245 -2.61 23.41 -60.36
N HIS A 246 -2.29 24.67 -60.68
CA HIS A 246 -2.88 25.43 -61.77
C HIS A 246 -1.82 26.32 -62.41
#